data_AF-A0A957A6W5-F1
#
_entry.id   AF-A0A957A6W5-F1
#
_cell.length_a   1.000
_cell.length_b   1.000
_cell.length_c   1.000
_cell.angle_alpha   90.00
_cell.angle_beta   90.00
_cell.angle_gamma   90.00
#
_symmetry.space_group_name_H-M   'P 1'
#
loop_
_entity.id
_entity.type
_entity.pdbx_description
1 polymer ?
#
loop_
_entity_poly.entity_id
_entity_poly.type
_entity_poly.pdbx_seq_one_letter_code
_entity_poly.pdbx_strand_id
1 'polypeptide(L)' 'MAEIDVERKVRDLLAEAGFTLTEEQIAIFVEAYPALREGADSLFAVQEARYEEPAVIYPAKV' A
#
# COMPACT_ATOMS: atom_id res chain seq x y z
N MET A 1 -7.92 5.30 -15.50
CA MET A 1 -7.51 4.11 -14.72
C MET A 1 -8.55 3.04 -14.98
N ALA A 2 -8.15 1.81 -15.36
CA ALA A 2 -9.10 0.70 -15.35
C ALA A 2 -9.74 0.69 -13.96
N GLU A 3 -11.06 0.49 -13.90
CA GLU A 3 -11.82 0.40 -12.67
C GLU A 3 -11.31 -0.84 -11.91
N ILE A 4 -10.22 -0.64 -11.14
CA ILE A 4 -9.69 -1.67 -10.29
C ILE A 4 -10.76 -1.86 -9.24
N ASP A 5 -11.33 -3.07 -9.21
CA ASP A 5 -12.10 -3.55 -8.08
C ASP A 5 -11.22 -3.41 -6.82
N VAL A 6 -11.47 -2.33 -6.09
CA VAL A 6 -10.70 -1.91 -4.90
C VAL A 6 -10.77 -2.99 -3.84
N GLU A 7 -11.92 -3.64 -3.71
CA GLU A 7 -12.12 -4.71 -2.75
C GLU A 7 -11.22 -5.90 -3.06
N ARG A 8 -11.23 -6.38 -4.31
CA ARG A 8 -10.33 -7.46 -4.72
C ARG A 8 -8.86 -7.09 -4.46
N LYS A 9 -8.44 -5.87 -4.81
CA LYS A 9 -7.06 -5.42 -4.61
C LYS A 9 -6.67 -5.41 -3.13
N VAL A 10 -7.55 -4.91 -2.24
CA VAL A 10 -7.30 -4.90 -0.80
C VAL A 10 -7.18 -6.33 -0.25
N ARG A 11 -8.06 -7.24 -0.67
CA ARG A 11 -8.00 -8.65 -0.27
C ARG A 11 -6.70 -9.33 -0.71
N ASP A 12 -6.27 -9.10 -1.95
CA ASP A 12 -5.01 -9.65 -2.46
C ASP A 12 -3.81 -9.17 -1.63
N LEU A 13 -3.73 -7.87 -1.33
CA LEU A 13 -2.64 -7.29 -0.55
C LEU A 13 -2.60 -7.82 0.89
N LEU A 14 -3.76 -7.96 1.53
CA LEU A 14 -3.85 -8.51 2.88
C LEU A 14 -3.44 -9.99 2.90
N ALA A 15 -3.83 -10.77 1.89
CA ALA A 15 -3.44 -12.16 1.74
C ALA A 15 -1.93 -12.32 1.49
N GLU A 16 -1.35 -11.51 0.60
CA GLU A 16 0.10 -11.49 0.33
C GLU A 16 0.91 -11.12 1.58
N ALA A 17 0.38 -10.23 2.42
CA ALA A 17 0.97 -9.86 3.71
C ALA A 17 0.74 -10.91 4.82
N GLY A 18 -0.01 -11.99 4.54
CA GLY A 18 -0.32 -13.06 5.49
C GLY A 18 -1.34 -12.68 6.56
N PHE A 19 -2.11 -11.61 6.36
CA PHE A 19 -3.16 -11.21 7.31
C PHE A 19 -4.45 -12.01 7.09
N THR A 20 -5.09 -12.36 8.20
CA THR A 20 -6.44 -12.92 8.21
C THR A 20 -7.32 -11.96 9.00
N LEU A 21 -8.08 -11.14 8.28
CA LEU A 21 -8.95 -10.12 8.84
C LEU A 21 -10.42 -10.51 8.70
N THR A 22 -11.27 -9.96 9.57
CA THR A 22 -12.72 -10.08 9.43
C THR A 22 -13.22 -9.19 8.30
N GLU A 23 -14.43 -9.46 7.80
CA GLU A 23 -15.07 -8.66 6.76
C GLU A 23 -15.24 -7.18 7.17
N GLU A 24 -15.58 -6.93 8.44
CA GLU A 24 -15.67 -5.56 8.98
C GLU A 24 -14.32 -4.82 8.93
N GLN A 25 -13.23 -5.52 9.20
CA GLN A 25 -11.89 -4.95 9.12
C GLN A 25 -11.48 -4.69 7.67
N ILE A 26 -11.81 -5.61 6.75
CA ILE A 26 -11.55 -5.44 5.33
C ILE A 26 -12.29 -4.22 4.79
N ALA A 27 -13.54 -3.99 5.19
CA ALA A 27 -14.33 -2.83 4.76
C ALA A 27 -13.63 -1.49 5.08
N ILE A 28 -12.99 -1.37 6.26
CA ILE A 28 -12.23 -0.17 6.64
C ILE A 28 -11.08 0.07 5.65
N PHE A 29 -10.35 -0.99 5.27
CA PHE A 29 -9.26 -0.87 4.32
C PHE A 29 -9.77 -0.56 2.91
N VAL A 30 -10.88 -1.14 2.47
CA VAL A 30 -11.51 -0.84 1.18
C VAL A 30 -11.91 0.62 1.08
N GLU A 31 -12.50 1.18 2.14
CA GLU A 31 -12.86 2.59 2.22
C GLU A 31 -11.63 3.51 2.19
N ALA A 32 -10.58 3.17 2.95
CA ALA A 32 -9.38 4.00 3.06
C ALA A 32 -8.40 3.87 1.87
N TYR A 33 -8.42 2.74 1.15
CA TYR A 33 -7.41 2.40 0.15
C TYR A 33 -7.22 3.46 -0.94
N PRO A 34 -8.26 4.09 -1.52
CA PRO A 34 -8.07 5.10 -2.57
C PRO A 34 -7.21 6.27 -2.09
N ALA A 35 -7.48 6.79 -0.88
CA ALA A 35 -6.71 7.91 -0.31
C ALA A 35 -5.28 7.49 0.03
N LEU A 36 -5.08 6.27 0.55
CA LEU A 36 -3.75 5.72 0.81
C LEU A 36 -2.94 5.56 -0.48
N ARG A 37 -3.58 5.09 -1.56
CA ARG A 37 -2.95 4.93 -2.87
C ARG A 37 -2.55 6.29 -3.45
N GLU A 38 -3.45 7.26 -3.44
CA GLU A 38 -3.17 8.62 -3.92
C GLU A 38 -2.03 9.27 -3.11
N GLY A 39 -2.05 9.12 -1.78
CA GLY A 39 -0.97 9.58 -0.92
C GLY A 39 0.37 8.95 -1.29
N ALA A 40 0.42 7.63 -1.48
CA ALA A 40 1.63 6.93 -1.93
C ALA A 40 2.11 7.39 -3.32
N ASP A 41 1.18 7.61 -4.26
CA ASP A 41 1.49 8.12 -5.60
C ASP A 41 2.07 9.54 -5.55
N SER A 42 1.56 10.39 -4.66
CA SER A 42 2.04 11.78 -4.51
C SER A 42 3.51 11.86 -4.10
N LEU A 43 4.02 10.87 -3.35
CA LEU A 43 5.43 10.81 -2.95
C LEU A 43 6.37 10.67 -4.16
N PHE A 44 5.91 10.05 -5.24
CA PHE A 44 6.69 9.93 -6.48
C PHE A 44 6.66 11.21 -7.33
N ALA A 45 5.74 12.15 -7.07
CA ALA A 45 5.67 13.42 -7.80
C ALA A 45 6.77 14.41 -7.38
N VAL A 46 7.36 14.24 -6.19
CA VAL A 46 8.44 15.08 -5.67
C VAL A 46 9.78 14.58 -6.20
N GLN A 47 10.26 15.16 -7.29
CA GLN A 47 11.50 14.74 -7.94
C GLN A 47 12.72 14.86 -7.01
N GLU A 48 12.77 15.89 -6.18
CA GLU A 48 13.84 16.15 -5.22
C GLU A 48 13.89 15.12 -4.08
N ALA A 49 12.79 14.42 -3.83
CA ALA A 49 12.71 13.35 -2.83
C ALA A 49 13.05 11.97 -3.42
N ARG A 50 13.32 11.89 -4.73
CA ARG A 50 13.75 10.65 -5.36
C ARG A 50 15.22 10.41 -5.05
N TYR A 51 15.48 9.39 -4.26
CA TYR A 51 16.83 8.93 -4.06
C TYR A 51 17.36 8.27 -5.35
N GLU A 52 18.59 8.59 -5.74
CA GLU A 52 19.27 7.89 -6.84
C GLU A 52 19.56 6.42 -6.51
N GLU A 53 19.70 6.12 -5.22
CA GLU A 53 19.93 4.79 -4.65
C GLU A 53 18.98 4.57 -3.45
N PRO A 54 18.49 3.36 -3.18
CA PRO A 54 17.59 3.11 -2.05
C PRO A 54 18.22 3.59 -0.73
N ALA A 55 17.38 4.17 0.14
CA ALA A 55 17.80 4.55 1.49
C ALA A 55 18.44 3.36 2.23
N VAL A 56 19.35 3.65 3.16
CA VAL A 56 20.11 2.65 3.93
C VAL A 56 19.18 1.58 4.50
N ILE A 57 19.33 0.34 4.02
CA ILE A 57 18.63 -0.82 4.55
C ILE A 57 19.36 -1.25 5.83
N TYR A 58 18.71 -1.07 6.98
CA TYR A 58 19.19 -1.64 8.23
C TYR A 58 18.73 -3.10 8.31
N PRO A 59 19.62 -4.11 8.24
CA PRO A 59 19.22 -5.48 8.46
C PRO A 59 18.75 -5.62 9.91
N ALA A 60 17.56 -6.21 10.11
CA ALA A 60 17.16 -6.67 11.43
C ALA A 60 18.24 -7.64 11.93
N LYS A 61 18.78 -7.38 13.13
CA LYS A 61 19.74 -8.29 13.75
C LYS A 61 19.05 -9.65 13.91
N VAL A 62 19.66 -10.68 13.30
CA VAL A 62 19.31 -12.10 13.53
C VAL A 62 19.68 -12.48 14.96
#